data_AF-A0A0B3AKK5-F1
#
_entry.id   AF-A0A0B3AKK5-F1
#
_cell.length_a   1.000
_cell.length_b   1.000
_cell.length_c   1.000
_cell.angle_alpha   90.00
_cell.angle_beta   90.00
_cell.angle_gamma   90.00
#
_symmetry.space_group_name_H-M   'P 1'
#
loop_
_entity.id
_entity.type
_entity.pdbx_description
1 polymer ?
#
loop_
_entity_poly.entity_id
_entity_poly.type
_entity_poly.pdbx_seq_one_letter_code
_entity_poly.pdbx_strand_id
1 'polypeptide(L)'
;MKENPRYDRKKVFVYVFIAVTLMVLLAPVFIRWMLGNETLLGEESYAHLMLAESRIQEERTIHPIDERREFFVTPYHRLLAFTGRIFGLETGSLILGLLLGLLSSLLFFLLLKHLDISLTERLLIMLPFVLSPVFIYLFTTPNPHSFAVLLLLLGAYLATKTYAHTGSEEWLTLAGKLTAVICLFLVSMFSLFHAGLAIVLALWYGIKKGRESKKRAWMSEWVYVLLAVALSILAFLIFKPTGYYVYYQIEHSLATLIPLSISDLGAYLGFGAFSLVLLGIGLYESWKNKKQHLMMYLLIITLFTLVFWYGNTIFFYLLWLAAYYMGLGLTALRNLYWRFTLLKNLTLLVVICGLLFSTISFMNQTAQGGATQDMKEGLEILQGPRGSI
;
A
#
# COMPACT_ATOMS: atom_id res chain seq x y z
N MET A 1 41.92 -1.62 13.96
CA MET A 1 40.99 -2.01 12.88
C MET A 1 40.49 -0.74 12.21
N LYS A 2 40.83 -0.49 10.93
CA LYS A 2 40.21 0.60 10.16
C LYS A 2 38.89 0.07 9.61
N GLU A 3 37.76 0.61 10.07
CA GLU A 3 36.46 0.28 9.50
C GLU A 3 36.46 0.57 7.99
N ASN A 4 35.88 -0.34 7.21
CA ASN A 4 35.88 -0.24 5.76
C ASN A 4 34.91 0.88 5.34
N PRO A 5 35.37 1.99 4.72
CA PRO A 5 34.52 3.15 4.41
C PRO A 5 33.36 2.84 3.44
N ARG A 6 33.35 1.66 2.80
CA ARG A 6 32.21 1.20 2.00
C ARG A 6 31.00 0.76 2.84
N TYR A 7 31.21 0.35 4.09
CA TYR A 7 30.14 -0.11 4.97
C TYR A 7 29.25 1.05 5.43
N ASP A 8 29.86 2.18 5.80
CA ASP A 8 29.12 3.35 6.30
C ASP A 8 28.21 3.97 5.25
N ARG A 9 28.64 4.04 3.99
CA ARG A 9 27.82 4.59 2.91
C ARG A 9 26.47 3.88 2.77
N LYS A 10 26.43 2.56 2.94
CA LYS A 10 25.19 1.77 2.81
C LYS A 10 24.18 2.11 3.91
N LYS A 11 24.65 2.34 5.14
CA LYS A 11 23.79 2.73 6.27
C LYS A 11 23.22 4.12 6.06
N VAL A 12 24.04 5.07 5.62
CA VAL A 12 23.61 6.44 5.31
C VAL A 12 22.44 6.45 4.31
N PHE A 13 22.49 5.66 3.25
CA PHE A 13 21.39 5.59 2.28
C PHE A 13 20.07 5.09 2.89
N VAL A 14 20.12 4.13 3.80
CA VAL A 14 18.91 3.62 4.48
C VAL A 14 18.33 4.69 5.40
N TYR A 15 19.17 5.43 6.15
CA TYR A 15 18.70 6.52 6.99
C TYR A 15 18.11 7.67 6.18
N VAL A 16 18.75 8.06 5.08
CA VAL A 16 18.20 9.09 4.16
C VAL A 16 16.86 8.64 3.61
N PHE A 17 16.74 7.38 3.20
CA PHE A 17 15.48 6.82 2.71
C PHE A 17 14.36 6.87 3.77
N ILE A 18 14.66 6.47 5.00
CA ILE A 18 13.71 6.56 6.13
C ILE A 18 13.28 8.01 6.37
N ALA A 19 14.24 8.94 6.39
CA ALA A 19 13.97 10.36 6.59
C ALA A 19 13.07 10.94 5.48
N VAL A 20 13.36 10.61 4.21
CA VAL A 20 12.53 11.04 3.07
C VAL A 20 11.12 10.45 3.17
N THR A 21 10.99 9.17 3.54
CA THR A 21 9.68 8.52 3.72
C THR A 21 8.86 9.22 4.80
N LEU A 22 9.47 9.50 5.95
CA LEU A 22 8.82 10.24 7.04
C LEU A 22 8.44 11.66 6.62
N MET A 23 9.32 12.38 5.91
CA MET A 23 9.04 13.72 5.41
C MET A 23 7.82 13.72 4.48
N VAL A 24 7.74 12.75 3.56
CA VAL A 24 6.63 12.64 2.60
C VAL A 24 5.33 12.27 3.31
N LEU A 25 5.36 11.39 4.31
CA LEU A 25 4.15 11.01 5.08
C LEU A 25 3.68 12.11 6.03
N LEU A 26 4.58 12.91 6.59
CA LEU A 26 4.25 14.02 7.49
C LEU A 26 3.82 15.29 6.74
N ALA A 27 4.28 15.47 5.50
CA ALA A 27 4.00 16.69 4.74
C ALA A 27 2.50 17.01 4.57
N PRO A 28 1.60 16.08 4.21
CA PRO A 28 0.16 16.38 4.11
C PRO A 28 -0.43 16.83 5.45
N VAL A 29 -0.02 16.18 6.55
CA VAL A 29 -0.48 16.52 7.91
C VAL A 29 -0.02 17.93 8.28
N PHE A 30 1.24 18.25 8.02
CA PHE A 30 1.80 19.57 8.30
C PHE A 30 1.16 20.68 7.46
N ILE A 31 0.98 20.45 6.15
CA ILE A 31 0.32 21.43 5.26
C ILE A 31 -1.12 21.68 5.72
N ARG A 32 -1.86 20.63 6.10
CA ARG A 32 -3.23 20.75 6.64
C ARG A 32 -3.27 21.60 7.90
N TRP A 33 -2.37 21.34 8.84
CA TRP A 33 -2.24 22.13 10.07
C TRP A 33 -1.94 23.60 9.77
N MET A 34 -1.02 23.89 8.86
CA MET A 34 -0.69 25.26 8.43
C MET A 34 -1.87 26.00 7.79
N LEU A 35 -2.80 25.28 7.16
CA LEU A 35 -4.02 25.83 6.58
C LEU A 35 -5.20 25.92 7.57
N GLY A 36 -5.00 25.54 8.84
CA GLY A 36 -6.08 25.47 9.84
C GLY A 36 -7.12 24.38 9.56
N ASN A 37 -6.78 23.40 8.72
CA ASN A 37 -7.68 22.30 8.35
C ASN A 37 -7.36 21.04 9.16
N GLU A 38 -7.84 21.00 10.40
CA GLU A 38 -7.61 19.90 11.33
C GLU A 38 -8.45 18.65 11.02
N THR A 39 -9.34 18.70 10.03
CA THR A 39 -10.21 17.56 9.72
C THR A 39 -9.41 16.39 9.15
N LEU A 40 -9.97 15.19 9.16
CA LEU A 40 -9.43 14.06 8.40
C LEU A 40 -9.81 14.18 6.92
N LEU A 41 -9.10 13.41 6.09
CA LEU A 41 -9.30 13.36 4.64
C LEU A 41 -10.45 12.42 4.29
N GLY A 42 -11.51 12.94 3.69
CA GLY A 42 -12.64 12.16 3.21
C GLY A 42 -13.52 11.55 4.32
N GLU A 43 -14.75 11.21 3.95
CA GLU A 43 -15.77 10.67 4.86
C GLU A 43 -15.44 9.25 5.35
N GLU A 44 -14.74 8.45 4.54
CA GLU A 44 -14.31 7.09 4.89
C GLU A 44 -13.46 7.07 6.17
N SER A 45 -12.57 8.06 6.32
CA SER A 45 -11.70 8.19 7.49
C SER A 45 -12.52 8.29 8.78
N TYR A 46 -13.61 9.06 8.75
CA TYR A 46 -14.52 9.24 9.89
C TYR A 46 -15.33 7.97 10.17
N ALA A 47 -15.78 7.27 9.12
CA ALA A 47 -16.46 5.99 9.29
C ALA A 47 -15.54 4.97 10.00
N HIS A 48 -14.25 4.91 9.64
CA HIS A 48 -13.29 4.04 10.31
C HIS A 48 -12.99 4.45 11.75
N LEU A 49 -12.94 5.76 12.05
CA LEU A 49 -12.82 6.24 13.43
C LEU A 49 -14.02 5.85 14.28
N MET A 50 -15.25 6.06 13.78
CA MET A 50 -16.49 5.68 14.49
C MET A 50 -16.53 4.17 14.79
N LEU A 51 -16.09 3.34 13.83
CA LEU A 51 -15.98 1.88 14.05
C LEU A 51 -14.91 1.50 15.08
N ALA A 52 -13.82 2.26 15.16
CA ALA A 52 -12.85 2.07 16.22
C ALA A 52 -13.38 2.55 17.58
N GLU A 53 -14.12 3.66 17.61
CA GLU A 53 -14.73 4.23 18.82
C GLU A 53 -15.73 3.29 19.48
N SER A 54 -16.67 2.75 18.70
CA SER A 54 -17.64 1.76 19.19
C SER A 54 -16.96 0.55 19.83
N ARG A 55 -15.75 0.19 19.37
CA ARG A 55 -14.95 -0.89 19.97
C ARG A 55 -14.22 -0.48 21.25
N ILE A 56 -13.90 0.79 21.41
CA ILE A 56 -13.35 1.32 22.68
C ILE A 56 -14.43 1.32 23.76
N GLN A 57 -15.66 1.69 23.39
CA GLN A 57 -16.83 1.78 24.27
C GLN A 57 -17.51 0.42 24.53
N GLU A 58 -17.03 -0.65 23.88
CA GLU A 58 -17.61 -2.01 23.94
C GLU A 58 -19.09 -2.06 23.49
N GLU A 59 -19.50 -1.08 22.69
CA GLU A 59 -20.83 -1.00 22.13
C GLU A 59 -21.00 -1.95 20.94
N ARG A 60 -22.25 -2.34 20.67
CA ARG A 60 -22.56 -3.03 19.42
C ARG A 60 -22.33 -2.07 18.27
N THR A 61 -21.64 -2.52 17.22
CA THR A 61 -21.47 -1.76 15.97
C THR A 61 -22.77 -1.76 15.18
N ILE A 62 -23.75 -1.00 15.67
CA ILE A 62 -25.02 -0.77 15.02
C ILE A 62 -24.85 0.42 14.09
N HIS A 63 -25.34 0.31 12.85
CA HIS A 63 -25.26 1.41 11.90
C HIS A 63 -26.15 2.57 12.37
N PRO A 64 -25.65 3.82 12.45
CA PRO A 64 -26.38 4.94 13.05
C PRO A 64 -27.68 5.29 12.31
N ILE A 65 -27.79 4.92 11.03
CA ILE A 65 -28.97 5.16 10.19
C ILE A 65 -29.87 3.92 10.07
N ASP A 66 -29.33 2.71 10.25
CA ASP A 66 -30.09 1.46 10.03
C ASP A 66 -29.69 0.45 11.09
N GLU A 67 -30.46 0.39 12.18
CA GLU A 67 -30.16 -0.47 13.32
C GLU A 67 -30.09 -1.97 12.96
N ARG A 68 -30.59 -2.35 11.77
CA ARG A 68 -30.56 -3.73 11.28
C ARG A 68 -29.24 -4.09 10.61
N ARG A 69 -28.36 -3.11 10.36
CA ARG A 69 -27.06 -3.33 9.69
C ARG A 69 -25.93 -3.29 10.70
N GLU A 70 -25.17 -4.37 10.75
CA GLU A 70 -23.90 -4.43 11.46
C GLU A 70 -22.76 -4.05 10.52
N PHE A 71 -21.88 -3.16 10.98
CA PHE A 71 -20.66 -2.84 10.24
C PHE A 71 -19.63 -3.96 10.36
N PHE A 72 -18.90 -4.20 9.27
CA PHE A 72 -17.84 -5.19 9.25
C PHE A 72 -16.56 -4.68 9.91
N VAL A 73 -16.22 -5.24 11.07
CA VAL A 73 -15.02 -4.87 11.84
C VAL A 73 -13.83 -5.75 11.45
N THR A 74 -12.94 -5.20 10.65
CA THR A 74 -11.66 -5.84 10.27
C THR A 74 -10.62 -5.79 11.41
N PRO A 75 -9.53 -6.58 11.32
CA PRO A 75 -8.39 -6.47 12.24
C PRO A 75 -7.79 -5.06 12.36
N TYR A 76 -7.87 -4.26 11.29
CA TYR A 76 -7.43 -2.86 11.30
C TYR A 76 -8.18 -2.02 12.33
N HIS A 77 -9.51 -2.14 12.43
CA HIS A 77 -10.30 -1.35 13.37
C HIS A 77 -9.94 -1.67 14.83
N ARG A 78 -9.59 -2.93 15.12
CA ARG A 78 -9.11 -3.32 16.46
C ARG A 78 -7.76 -2.69 16.78
N LEU A 79 -6.86 -2.67 15.79
CA LEU A 79 -5.56 -2.00 15.91
C LEU A 79 -5.73 -0.49 16.10
N LEU A 80 -6.64 0.12 15.34
CA LEU A 80 -6.98 1.54 15.42
C LEU A 80 -7.62 1.90 16.78
N ALA A 81 -8.55 1.07 17.29
CA ALA A 81 -9.14 1.24 18.61
C ALA A 81 -8.08 1.14 19.72
N PHE A 82 -7.13 0.20 19.60
CA PHE A 82 -6.02 0.07 20.53
C PHE A 82 -5.13 1.33 20.54
N THR A 83 -4.72 1.84 19.37
CA THR A 83 -3.94 3.07 19.28
C THR A 83 -4.74 4.29 19.74
N GLY A 84 -6.03 4.32 19.46
CA GLY A 84 -6.96 5.38 19.86
C GLY A 84 -7.15 5.46 21.37
N ARG A 85 -7.19 4.31 22.06
CA ARG A 85 -7.26 4.25 23.53
C ARG A 85 -6.01 4.84 24.21
N ILE A 86 -4.85 4.77 23.55
CA ILE A 86 -3.58 5.26 24.11
C ILE A 86 -3.37 6.76 23.81
N PHE A 87 -3.65 7.20 22.59
CA PHE A 87 -3.28 8.54 22.11
C PHE A 87 -4.47 9.46 21.77
N GLY A 88 -5.70 8.96 21.87
CA GLY A 88 -6.88 9.57 21.25
C GLY A 88 -7.08 9.05 19.82
N LEU A 89 -8.32 8.98 19.34
CA LEU A 89 -8.66 8.35 18.04
C LEU A 89 -8.00 9.06 16.84
N GLU A 90 -8.05 10.39 16.78
CA GLU A 90 -7.48 11.17 15.68
C GLU A 90 -5.96 11.03 15.63
N THR A 91 -5.26 11.38 16.73
CA THR A 91 -3.80 11.24 16.86
C THR A 91 -3.35 9.79 16.69
N GLY A 92 -4.07 8.83 17.28
CA GLY A 92 -3.79 7.41 17.16
C GLY A 92 -3.88 6.92 15.71
N SER A 93 -4.83 7.44 14.93
CA SER A 93 -4.97 7.11 13.51
C SER A 93 -3.81 7.64 12.67
N LEU A 94 -3.33 8.86 12.96
CA LEU A 94 -2.16 9.45 12.30
C LEU A 94 -0.89 8.65 12.63
N ILE A 95 -0.64 8.37 13.91
CA ILE A 95 0.51 7.57 14.35
C ILE A 95 0.48 6.18 13.69
N LEU A 96 -0.70 5.55 13.66
CA LEU A 96 -0.87 4.24 13.03
C LEU A 96 -0.56 4.29 11.53
N GLY A 97 -1.11 5.24 10.79
CA GLY A 97 -0.84 5.43 9.36
C GLY A 97 0.65 5.63 9.06
N LEU A 98 1.32 6.52 9.81
CA LEU A 98 2.77 6.77 9.71
C LEU A 98 3.59 5.49 9.95
N LEU A 99 3.24 4.74 11.00
CA LEU A 99 3.92 3.50 11.35
C LEU A 99 3.73 2.43 10.26
N LEU A 100 2.50 2.23 9.78
CA LEU A 100 2.18 1.28 8.72
C LEU A 100 2.89 1.65 7.41
N GLY A 101 2.95 2.93 7.05
CA GLY A 101 3.63 3.43 5.86
C GLY A 101 5.15 3.24 5.93
N LEU A 102 5.77 3.58 7.06
CA LEU A 102 7.21 3.39 7.27
C LEU A 102 7.58 1.90 7.25
N LEU A 103 6.84 1.06 7.97
CA LEU A 103 7.10 -0.39 8.01
C LEU A 103 6.88 -1.04 6.64
N SER A 104 5.84 -0.67 5.91
CA SER A 104 5.59 -1.14 4.54
C SER A 104 6.73 -0.74 3.60
N SER A 105 7.18 0.52 3.68
CA SER A 105 8.29 1.03 2.89
C SER A 105 9.60 0.28 3.18
N LEU A 106 9.90 0.02 4.45
CA LEU A 106 11.06 -0.75 4.86
C LEU A 106 10.99 -2.21 4.39
N LEU A 107 9.83 -2.85 4.56
CA LEU A 107 9.61 -4.23 4.11
C LEU A 107 9.73 -4.34 2.59
N PHE A 108 9.20 -3.38 1.83
CA PHE A 108 9.35 -3.36 0.38
C PHE A 108 10.83 -3.20 -0.02
N PHE A 109 11.58 -2.30 0.62
CA PHE A 109 13.02 -2.14 0.39
C PHE A 109 13.81 -3.42 0.71
N LEU A 110 13.44 -4.13 1.79
CA LEU A 110 14.05 -5.41 2.17
C LEU A 110 13.66 -6.55 1.23
N LEU A 111 12.41 -6.57 0.74
CA LEU A 111 11.94 -7.52 -0.26
C LEU A 111 12.71 -7.36 -1.56
N LEU A 112 12.91 -6.13 -2.04
CA LEU A 112 13.73 -5.86 -3.23
C LEU A 112 15.17 -6.33 -3.04
N LYS A 113 15.74 -6.18 -1.83
CA LYS A 113 17.10 -6.67 -1.53
C LYS A 113 17.16 -8.18 -1.68
N HIS A 114 16.12 -8.87 -1.24
CA HIS A 114 16.01 -10.32 -1.29
C HIS A 114 15.72 -10.84 -2.71
N LEU A 115 15.19 -9.99 -3.59
CA LEU A 115 15.08 -10.24 -5.03
C LEU A 115 16.37 -9.90 -5.80
N ASP A 116 17.50 -9.82 -5.09
CA ASP A 116 18.83 -9.50 -5.63
C ASP A 116 18.93 -8.17 -6.39
N ILE A 117 18.01 -7.23 -6.12
CA ILE A 117 18.03 -5.91 -6.74
C ILE A 117 19.14 -5.06 -6.12
N SER A 118 19.97 -4.45 -6.97
CA SER A 118 21.11 -3.66 -6.52
C SER A 118 20.66 -2.47 -5.66
N LEU A 119 21.52 -1.97 -4.77
CA LEU A 119 21.15 -0.85 -3.87
C LEU A 119 20.67 0.38 -4.66
N THR A 120 21.32 0.67 -5.77
CA THR A 120 20.99 1.80 -6.63
C THR A 120 19.61 1.65 -7.26
N GLU A 121 19.31 0.48 -7.83
CA GLU A 121 17.99 0.19 -8.41
C GLU A 121 16.89 0.18 -7.35
N ARG A 122 17.20 -0.32 -6.14
CA ARG A 122 16.26 -0.23 -5.01
C ARG A 122 15.88 1.20 -4.70
N LEU A 123 16.85 2.12 -4.64
CA LEU A 123 16.55 3.53 -4.43
C LEU A 123 15.73 4.13 -5.59
N LEU A 124 16.02 3.74 -6.83
CA LEU A 124 15.25 4.17 -8.01
C LEU A 124 13.82 3.60 -8.03
N ILE A 125 13.57 2.43 -7.45
CA ILE A 125 12.23 1.85 -7.27
C ILE A 125 11.49 2.53 -6.11
N MET A 126 12.19 2.78 -4.99
CA MET A 126 11.60 3.40 -3.82
C MET A 126 11.21 4.87 -4.03
N LEU A 127 11.91 5.58 -4.91
CA LEU A 127 11.61 6.98 -5.23
C LEU A 127 10.17 7.17 -5.76
N PRO A 128 9.74 6.55 -6.88
CA PRO A 128 8.36 6.64 -7.34
C PRO A 128 7.37 5.91 -6.44
N PHE A 129 7.81 4.96 -5.59
CA PHE A 129 6.94 4.34 -4.59
C PHE A 129 6.50 5.37 -3.53
N VAL A 130 7.46 6.01 -2.85
CA VAL A 130 7.19 6.95 -1.75
C VAL A 130 6.57 8.25 -2.27
N LEU A 131 7.01 8.75 -3.43
CA LEU A 131 6.47 9.99 -4.01
C LEU A 131 5.10 9.81 -4.69
N SER A 132 4.58 8.59 -4.77
CA SER A 132 3.28 8.34 -5.41
C SER A 132 2.13 8.93 -4.58
N PRO A 133 1.17 9.65 -5.22
CA PRO A 133 -0.08 10.06 -4.57
C PRO A 133 -0.83 8.89 -3.92
N VAL A 134 -0.82 7.71 -4.54
CA VAL A 134 -1.41 6.49 -3.99
C VAL A 134 -0.77 6.08 -2.65
N PHE A 135 0.56 6.21 -2.54
CA PHE A 135 1.29 5.88 -1.31
C PHE A 135 0.91 6.85 -0.19
N ILE A 136 0.89 8.15 -0.50
CA ILE A 136 0.53 9.19 0.46
C ILE A 136 -0.90 8.93 0.96
N TYR A 137 -1.87 8.83 0.06
CA TYR A 137 -3.26 8.58 0.44
C TYR A 137 -3.41 7.33 1.31
N LEU A 138 -2.78 6.22 0.92
CA LEU A 138 -2.88 4.94 1.61
C LEU A 138 -2.42 5.02 3.07
N PHE A 139 -1.43 5.86 3.39
CA PHE A 139 -0.81 5.88 4.71
C PHE A 139 -1.07 7.17 5.51
N THR A 140 -1.69 8.19 4.91
CA THR A 140 -2.13 9.40 5.64
C THR A 140 -3.62 9.47 5.88
N THR A 141 -4.41 8.52 5.34
CA THR A 141 -5.83 8.38 5.64
C THR A 141 -6.09 7.12 6.47
N PRO A 142 -6.96 7.18 7.50
CA PRO A 142 -7.41 5.98 8.19
C PRO A 142 -8.15 5.04 7.24
N ASN A 143 -7.51 3.95 6.82
CA ASN A 143 -8.13 2.95 5.96
C ASN A 143 -7.59 1.53 6.28
N PRO A 144 -8.41 0.48 6.13
CA PRO A 144 -8.00 -0.89 6.42
C PRO A 144 -6.99 -1.45 5.40
N HIS A 145 -6.91 -0.86 4.21
CA HIS A 145 -6.01 -1.31 3.15
C HIS A 145 -4.53 -1.10 3.52
N SER A 146 -4.22 -0.06 4.29
CA SER A 146 -2.86 0.21 4.79
C SER A 146 -2.26 -0.98 5.55
N PHE A 147 -3.05 -1.57 6.46
CA PHE A 147 -2.62 -2.73 7.24
C PHE A 147 -2.63 -4.01 6.41
N ALA A 148 -3.58 -4.17 5.50
CA ALA A 148 -3.58 -5.29 4.55
C ALA A 148 -2.33 -5.29 3.66
N VAL A 149 -1.91 -4.13 3.13
CA VAL A 149 -0.68 -3.97 2.35
C VAL A 149 0.55 -4.30 3.18
N LEU A 150 0.61 -3.86 4.44
CA LEU A 150 1.71 -4.24 5.35
C LEU A 150 1.80 -5.76 5.51
N LEU A 151 0.68 -6.43 5.81
CA LEU A 151 0.64 -7.88 6.00
C LEU A 151 0.99 -8.65 4.72
N LEU A 152 0.55 -8.15 3.57
CA LEU A 152 0.89 -8.69 2.24
C LEU A 152 2.40 -8.59 1.98
N LEU A 153 3.01 -7.43 2.25
CA LEU A 153 4.45 -7.21 2.14
C LEU A 153 5.24 -8.09 3.12
N LEU A 154 4.78 -8.19 4.36
CA LEU A 154 5.41 -9.02 5.39
C LEU A 154 5.34 -10.50 5.00
N GLY A 155 4.19 -10.98 4.57
CA GLY A 155 4.01 -12.35 4.08
C GLY A 155 4.91 -12.66 2.90
N ALA A 156 4.97 -11.77 1.89
CA ALA A 156 5.86 -11.93 0.74
C ALA A 156 7.34 -11.91 1.12
N TYR A 157 7.74 -11.00 2.02
CA TYR A 157 9.10 -10.91 2.54
C TYR A 157 9.50 -12.18 3.30
N LEU A 158 8.67 -12.68 4.22
CA LEU A 158 8.98 -13.87 5.01
C LEU A 158 9.00 -15.13 4.14
N ALA A 159 8.05 -15.27 3.21
CA ALA A 159 8.02 -16.38 2.26
C ALA A 159 9.31 -16.43 1.44
N THR A 160 9.80 -15.29 0.98
CA THR A 160 11.02 -15.23 0.18
C THR A 160 12.30 -15.37 1.03
N LYS A 161 12.42 -14.66 2.16
CA LYS A 161 13.60 -14.64 3.06
C LYS A 161 14.07 -16.02 3.49
N THR A 162 13.11 -16.87 3.81
CA THR A 162 13.29 -18.23 4.32
C THR A 162 14.22 -19.11 3.46
N TYR A 163 14.50 -18.70 2.22
CA TYR A 163 15.34 -19.45 1.31
C TYR A 163 16.84 -19.09 1.33
N ALA A 164 17.23 -17.86 1.69
CA ALA A 164 18.61 -17.39 1.45
C ALA A 164 19.66 -18.00 2.39
N HIS A 165 19.26 -18.67 3.47
CA HIS A 165 20.17 -19.30 4.41
C HIS A 165 20.00 -20.82 4.43
N THR A 166 20.61 -21.48 3.44
CA THR A 166 20.70 -22.94 3.30
C THR A 166 21.63 -23.60 4.35
N GLY A 167 21.69 -23.03 5.56
CA GLY A 167 22.49 -23.50 6.69
C GLY A 167 22.07 -22.92 8.04
N SER A 168 21.05 -22.05 8.09
CA SER A 168 20.43 -21.62 9.36
C SER A 168 19.42 -22.66 9.83
N GLU A 169 19.30 -22.81 11.13
CA GLU A 169 18.47 -23.76 11.86
C GLU A 169 17.09 -23.97 11.20
N GLU A 170 16.73 -25.24 10.93
CA GLU A 170 15.49 -25.62 10.23
C GLU A 170 14.23 -25.02 10.87
N TRP A 171 14.24 -24.79 12.19
CA TRP A 171 13.12 -24.20 12.92
C TRP A 171 12.85 -22.75 12.53
N LEU A 172 13.88 -21.92 12.27
CA LEU A 172 13.73 -20.53 11.84
C LEU A 172 13.03 -20.47 10.47
N THR A 173 13.39 -21.41 9.60
CA THR A 173 12.80 -21.57 8.28
C THR A 173 11.33 -21.95 8.40
N LEU A 174 11.00 -22.91 9.24
CA LEU A 174 9.62 -23.32 9.50
C LEU A 174 8.78 -22.18 10.09
N ALA A 175 9.32 -21.49 11.09
CA ALA A 175 8.67 -20.34 11.73
C ALA A 175 8.36 -19.25 10.71
N GLY A 176 9.33 -18.89 9.85
CA GLY A 176 9.12 -17.90 8.78
C GLY A 176 7.98 -18.26 7.82
N LYS A 177 7.87 -19.53 7.41
CA LYS A 177 6.78 -20.01 6.55
C LYS A 177 5.43 -19.95 7.25
N LEU A 178 5.36 -20.42 8.50
CA LEU A 178 4.13 -20.37 9.28
C LEU A 178 3.67 -18.93 9.50
N THR A 179 4.60 -18.01 9.83
CA THR A 179 4.29 -16.59 9.96
C THR A 179 3.81 -16.00 8.63
N ALA A 180 4.38 -16.39 7.49
CA ALA A 180 3.89 -15.95 6.18
C ALA A 180 2.46 -16.44 5.91
N VAL A 181 2.15 -17.71 6.22
CA VAL A 181 0.79 -18.26 6.11
C VAL A 181 -0.19 -17.50 7.02
N ILE A 182 0.21 -17.19 8.26
CA ILE A 182 -0.60 -16.39 9.19
C ILE A 182 -0.85 -15.00 8.63
N CYS A 183 0.15 -14.34 8.04
CA CYS A 183 -0.03 -13.04 7.41
C CYS A 183 -1.06 -13.10 6.27
N LEU A 184 -0.96 -14.10 5.39
CA LEU A 184 -1.91 -14.28 4.28
C LEU A 184 -3.33 -14.59 4.77
N PHE A 185 -3.46 -15.40 5.84
CA PHE A 185 -4.74 -15.62 6.51
C PHE A 185 -5.31 -14.32 7.07
N LEU A 186 -4.52 -13.51 7.81
CA LEU A 186 -4.99 -12.24 8.35
C LEU A 186 -5.43 -11.27 7.25
N VAL A 187 -4.74 -11.24 6.12
CA VAL A 187 -5.13 -10.44 4.94
C VAL A 187 -6.49 -10.86 4.40
N SER A 188 -6.80 -12.16 4.37
CA SER A 188 -8.09 -12.65 3.88
C SER A 188 -9.29 -12.22 4.74
N MET A 189 -9.06 -11.79 5.99
CA MET A 189 -10.09 -11.24 6.87
C MET A 189 -10.52 -9.81 6.50
N PHE A 190 -9.85 -9.16 5.54
CA PHE A 190 -10.15 -7.78 5.15
C PHE A 190 -11.20 -7.64 4.07
N SER A 191 -11.29 -8.57 3.11
CA SER A 191 -12.39 -8.73 2.14
C SER A 191 -12.15 -9.95 1.24
N LEU A 192 -13.15 -10.33 0.44
CA LEU A 192 -13.00 -11.37 -0.58
C LEU A 192 -11.89 -11.08 -1.59
N PHE A 193 -11.73 -9.81 -1.99
CA PHE A 193 -10.66 -9.39 -2.89
C PHE A 193 -9.28 -9.68 -2.27
N HIS A 194 -9.08 -9.37 -1.00
CA HIS A 194 -7.82 -9.64 -0.30
C HIS A 194 -7.53 -11.14 -0.17
N ALA A 195 -8.55 -11.96 0.07
CA ALA A 195 -8.41 -13.42 0.07
C ALA A 195 -7.94 -13.93 -1.31
N GLY A 196 -8.54 -13.44 -2.40
CA GLY A 196 -8.10 -13.75 -3.76
C GLY A 196 -6.64 -13.35 -4.01
N LEU A 197 -6.23 -12.15 -3.58
CA LEU A 197 -4.86 -11.69 -3.72
C LEU A 197 -3.86 -12.53 -2.90
N ALA A 198 -4.23 -12.92 -1.68
CA ALA A 198 -3.44 -13.81 -0.85
C ALA A 198 -3.23 -15.19 -1.50
N ILE A 199 -4.28 -15.74 -2.11
CA ILE A 199 -4.20 -17.00 -2.88
C ILE A 199 -3.26 -16.84 -4.08
N VAL A 200 -3.38 -15.76 -4.86
CA VAL A 200 -2.51 -15.51 -6.01
C VAL A 200 -1.04 -15.41 -5.60
N LEU A 201 -0.74 -14.73 -4.49
CA LEU A 201 0.62 -14.65 -3.95
C LEU A 201 1.15 -16.00 -3.46
N ALA A 202 0.32 -16.79 -2.77
CA ALA A 202 0.69 -18.13 -2.33
C ALA A 202 0.99 -19.04 -3.53
N LEU A 203 0.16 -19.00 -4.58
CA LEU A 203 0.37 -19.75 -5.83
C LEU A 203 1.64 -19.30 -6.55
N TRP A 204 1.87 -17.99 -6.67
CA TRP A 204 3.08 -17.46 -7.28
C TRP A 204 4.34 -17.95 -6.55
N TYR A 205 4.32 -17.89 -5.21
CA TYR A 205 5.41 -18.40 -4.40
C TYR A 205 5.65 -19.90 -4.63
N GLY A 206 4.60 -20.73 -4.60
CA GLY A 206 4.69 -22.17 -4.85
C GLY A 206 5.23 -22.51 -6.24
N ILE A 207 4.78 -21.81 -7.28
CA ILE A 207 5.24 -22.00 -8.67
C ILE A 207 6.70 -21.60 -8.84
N LYS A 208 7.08 -20.42 -8.35
CA LYS A 208 8.47 -19.94 -8.42
C LYS A 208 9.38 -20.96 -7.74
N LYS A 209 8.99 -21.41 -6.55
CA LYS A 209 9.79 -22.34 -5.76
C LYS A 209 9.89 -23.72 -6.39
N GLY A 210 8.82 -24.19 -7.01
CA GLY A 210 8.81 -25.47 -7.69
C GLY A 210 9.79 -25.59 -8.86
N ARG A 211 10.10 -24.48 -9.52
CA ARG A 211 11.10 -24.48 -10.61
C ARG A 211 12.54 -24.62 -10.10
N GLU A 212 12.81 -24.20 -8.87
CA GLU A 212 14.17 -24.17 -8.30
C GLU A 212 14.50 -25.42 -7.46
N SER A 213 13.49 -26.15 -6.99
CA SER A 213 13.67 -27.20 -5.98
C SER A 213 13.65 -28.63 -6.54
N LYS A 214 14.34 -29.58 -5.86
CA LYS A 214 14.22 -31.02 -6.15
C LYS A 214 12.80 -31.51 -5.82
N LYS A 215 12.30 -32.52 -6.54
CA LYS A 215 10.92 -33.05 -6.47
C LYS A 215 10.36 -33.24 -5.05
N ARG A 216 11.17 -33.68 -4.08
CA ARG A 216 10.72 -33.88 -2.68
C ARG A 216 10.52 -32.56 -1.90
N ALA A 217 11.38 -31.57 -2.11
CA ALA A 217 11.26 -30.25 -1.48
C ALA A 217 10.09 -29.45 -2.10
N TRP A 218 9.76 -29.72 -3.36
CA TRP A 218 8.60 -29.11 -4.01
C TRP A 218 7.27 -29.44 -3.33
N MET A 219 7.08 -30.69 -2.91
CA MET A 219 5.82 -31.13 -2.29
C MET A 219 5.57 -30.47 -0.93
N SER A 220 6.61 -30.23 -0.12
CA SER A 220 6.44 -29.59 1.19
C SER A 220 6.04 -28.12 1.06
N GLU A 221 6.50 -27.40 0.02
CA GLU A 221 6.09 -26.01 -0.22
C GLU A 221 4.60 -25.91 -0.56
N TRP A 222 4.07 -26.86 -1.33
CA TRP A 222 2.64 -26.89 -1.66
C TRP A 222 1.74 -27.12 -0.45
N VAL A 223 2.22 -27.83 0.59
CA VAL A 223 1.44 -27.98 1.84
C VAL A 223 1.15 -26.61 2.46
N TYR A 224 2.12 -25.71 2.50
CA TYR A 224 1.92 -24.36 3.03
C TYR A 224 1.03 -23.50 2.14
N VAL A 225 1.15 -23.65 0.81
CA VAL A 225 0.26 -22.95 -0.14
C VAL A 225 -1.18 -23.43 0.05
N LEU A 226 -1.41 -24.74 0.09
CA LEU A 226 -2.74 -25.32 0.31
C LEU A 226 -3.30 -24.93 1.68
N LEU A 227 -2.47 -24.90 2.72
CA LEU A 227 -2.86 -24.43 4.04
C LEU A 227 -3.26 -22.94 4.02
N ALA A 228 -2.48 -22.07 3.37
CA ALA A 228 -2.81 -20.65 3.23
C ALA A 228 -4.13 -20.46 2.46
N VAL A 229 -4.35 -21.22 1.39
CA VAL A 229 -5.59 -21.21 0.61
C VAL A 229 -6.77 -21.67 1.46
N ALA A 230 -6.64 -22.81 2.14
CA ALA A 230 -7.70 -23.37 2.99
C ALA A 230 -8.06 -22.41 4.13
N LEU A 231 -7.06 -21.83 4.80
CA LEU A 231 -7.28 -20.83 5.85
C LEU A 231 -7.92 -19.56 5.30
N SER A 232 -7.55 -19.11 4.10
CA SER A 232 -8.17 -17.93 3.48
C SER A 232 -9.65 -18.17 3.13
N ILE A 233 -9.98 -19.36 2.65
CA ILE A 233 -11.38 -19.78 2.42
C ILE A 233 -12.13 -19.86 3.75
N LEU A 234 -11.52 -20.45 4.78
CA LEU A 234 -12.12 -20.54 6.11
C LEU A 234 -12.38 -19.16 6.71
N ALA A 235 -11.42 -18.23 6.62
CA ALA A 235 -11.61 -16.84 7.04
C ALA A 235 -12.82 -16.23 6.34
N PHE A 236 -12.92 -16.40 5.02
CA PHE A 236 -14.06 -15.90 4.26
C PHE A 236 -15.40 -16.49 4.76
N LEU A 237 -15.45 -17.80 5.01
CA LEU A 237 -16.66 -18.48 5.50
C LEU A 237 -17.06 -18.07 6.92
N ILE A 238 -16.10 -17.80 7.79
CA ILE A 238 -16.34 -17.38 9.19
C ILE A 238 -16.75 -15.92 9.23
N PHE A 239 -15.97 -15.05 8.59
CA PHE A 239 -16.15 -13.61 8.69
C PHE A 239 -17.29 -13.10 7.83
N LYS A 240 -17.81 -13.92 6.89
CA LYS A 240 -18.89 -13.61 5.94
C LYS A 240 -18.95 -12.10 5.72
N PRO A 241 -18.07 -11.55 4.86
CA PRO A 241 -18.00 -10.11 4.61
C PRO A 241 -19.22 -9.64 3.79
N THR A 242 -20.42 -10.09 4.17
CA THR A 242 -21.74 -9.64 3.73
C THR A 242 -22.12 -8.33 4.40
N GLY A 243 -21.36 -7.88 5.42
CA GLY A 243 -21.44 -6.51 5.90
C GLY A 243 -21.23 -5.58 4.71
N TYR A 244 -22.17 -4.65 4.55
CA TYR A 244 -22.13 -3.63 3.50
C TYR A 244 -20.79 -2.89 3.66
N TYR A 245 -19.81 -3.21 2.82
CA TYR A 245 -18.76 -2.24 2.56
C TYR A 245 -19.51 -1.03 2.05
N VAL A 246 -19.20 0.14 2.60
CA VAL A 246 -19.59 1.42 2.02
C VAL A 246 -18.83 1.53 0.69
N TYR A 247 -19.16 0.68 -0.28
CA TYR A 247 -18.77 0.87 -1.65
C TYR A 247 -19.67 1.99 -2.11
N TYR A 248 -19.05 3.14 -2.36
CA TYR A 248 -19.59 4.15 -3.24
C TYR A 248 -20.29 3.45 -4.40
N GLN A 249 -21.51 3.89 -4.73
CA GLN A 249 -22.05 3.67 -6.06
C GLN A 249 -21.14 4.43 -7.02
N ILE A 250 -19.98 3.86 -7.34
CA ILE A 250 -19.10 4.40 -8.36
C ILE A 250 -19.90 4.20 -9.64
N GLU A 251 -20.29 5.31 -10.27
CA GLU A 251 -20.85 5.25 -11.61
C GLU A 251 -19.77 4.62 -12.51
N HIS A 252 -19.98 3.34 -12.84
CA HIS A 252 -19.08 2.53 -13.64
C HIS A 252 -19.19 2.97 -15.11
N SER A 253 -18.59 4.11 -15.45
CA SER A 253 -18.46 4.56 -16.82
C SER A 253 -17.01 4.48 -17.27
N LEU A 254 -16.77 4.02 -18.51
CA LEU A 254 -15.42 4.05 -19.09
C LEU A 254 -14.88 5.49 -19.19
N ALA A 255 -15.78 6.46 -19.35
CA ALA A 255 -15.46 7.88 -19.43
C ALA A 255 -14.85 8.44 -18.13
N THR A 256 -15.22 7.88 -16.98
CA THR A 256 -14.70 8.33 -15.67
C THR A 256 -13.37 7.67 -15.32
N LEU A 257 -13.00 6.52 -15.90
CA LEU A 257 -11.80 5.79 -15.48
C LEU A 257 -10.49 6.54 -15.71
N ILE A 258 -10.29 7.17 -16.87
CA ILE A 258 -9.03 7.88 -17.16
C ILE A 258 -8.88 9.09 -16.22
N PRO A 259 -9.88 10.00 -16.12
CA PRO A 259 -9.83 11.09 -15.15
C PRO A 259 -9.67 10.63 -13.71
N LEU A 260 -10.22 9.46 -13.35
CA LEU A 260 -10.11 8.90 -12.00
C LEU A 260 -8.80 8.15 -11.73
N SER A 261 -7.98 7.86 -12.75
CA SER A 261 -6.73 7.11 -12.58
C SER A 261 -5.49 8.01 -12.52
N ILE A 262 -5.59 9.25 -13.01
CA ILE A 262 -4.47 10.19 -13.10
C ILE A 262 -4.67 11.31 -12.07
N SER A 263 -3.90 11.25 -10.99
CA SER A 263 -3.93 12.26 -9.91
C SER A 263 -3.70 13.68 -10.42
N ASP A 264 -2.78 13.87 -11.38
CA ASP A 264 -2.49 15.18 -11.99
C ASP A 264 -3.68 15.78 -12.78
N LEU A 265 -4.69 14.98 -13.10
CA LEU A 265 -5.94 15.42 -13.74
C LEU A 265 -7.09 15.63 -12.73
N GLY A 266 -6.76 15.67 -11.43
CA GLY A 266 -7.72 15.89 -10.35
C GLY A 266 -8.26 14.62 -9.71
N ALA A 267 -7.78 13.43 -10.08
CA ALA A 267 -8.19 12.20 -9.41
C ALA A 267 -7.83 12.22 -7.92
N TYR A 268 -8.78 11.90 -7.07
CA TYR A 268 -8.56 11.79 -5.62
C TYR A 268 -7.63 10.62 -5.25
N LEU A 269 -7.55 9.59 -6.10
CA LEU A 269 -6.67 8.45 -5.90
C LEU A 269 -6.21 7.89 -7.25
N GLY A 270 -4.93 8.06 -7.57
CA GLY A 270 -4.38 7.62 -8.85
C GLY A 270 -2.87 7.81 -8.94
N PHE A 271 -2.26 7.35 -10.04
CA PHE A 271 -0.83 7.56 -10.31
C PHE A 271 -0.61 8.95 -10.93
N GLY A 272 0.59 9.52 -10.76
CA GLY A 272 1.00 10.71 -11.51
C GLY A 272 1.21 10.39 -13.00
N ALA A 273 1.11 11.39 -13.88
CA ALA A 273 1.32 11.19 -15.31
C ALA A 273 2.75 10.69 -15.61
N PHE A 274 3.76 11.26 -14.94
CA PHE A 274 5.14 10.81 -15.06
C PHE A 274 5.36 9.39 -14.52
N SER A 275 4.65 9.00 -13.45
CA SER A 275 4.64 7.63 -12.93
C SER A 275 4.14 6.64 -13.98
N LEU A 276 3.07 6.98 -14.71
CA LEU A 276 2.53 6.13 -15.79
C LEU A 276 3.48 6.03 -16.98
N VAL A 277 4.13 7.13 -17.38
CA VAL A 277 5.17 7.10 -18.43
C VAL A 277 6.32 6.17 -18.03
N LEU A 278 6.81 6.29 -16.79
CA LEU A 278 7.87 5.41 -16.27
C LEU A 278 7.44 3.95 -16.18
N LEU A 279 6.19 3.69 -15.77
CA LEU A 279 5.61 2.35 -15.76
C LEU A 279 5.62 1.74 -17.16
N GLY A 280 5.22 2.50 -18.18
CA GLY A 280 5.25 2.07 -19.59
C GLY A 280 6.65 1.73 -20.08
N ILE A 281 7.64 2.59 -19.82
CA ILE A 281 9.05 2.34 -20.16
C ILE A 281 9.57 1.10 -19.43
N GLY A 282 9.23 0.95 -18.15
CA GLY A 282 9.62 -0.19 -17.33
C GLY A 282 9.08 -1.52 -17.84
N LEU A 283 7.80 -1.56 -18.19
CA LEU A 283 7.15 -2.74 -18.80
C LEU A 283 7.76 -3.09 -20.15
N TYR A 284 8.09 -2.08 -20.97
CA TYR A 284 8.79 -2.28 -22.23
C TYR A 284 10.19 -2.87 -22.04
N GLU A 285 10.97 -2.34 -21.09
CA GLU A 285 12.32 -2.83 -20.82
C GLU A 285 12.31 -4.28 -20.30
N SER A 286 11.40 -4.60 -19.37
CA SER A 286 11.26 -5.96 -18.84
C SER A 286 10.72 -6.97 -19.86
N TRP A 287 10.14 -6.50 -20.97
CA TRP A 287 9.62 -7.36 -22.04
C TRP A 287 10.69 -8.24 -22.67
N LYS A 288 11.96 -7.78 -22.67
CA LYS A 288 13.12 -8.58 -23.09
C LYS A 288 13.21 -9.92 -22.33
N ASN A 289 12.78 -9.93 -21.07
CA ASN A 289 12.74 -11.09 -20.18
C ASN A 289 11.30 -11.57 -19.89
N LYS A 290 10.36 -11.43 -20.83
CA LYS A 290 8.92 -11.67 -20.62
C LYS A 290 8.55 -12.98 -19.92
N LYS A 291 9.32 -14.07 -20.12
CA LYS A 291 9.06 -15.36 -19.45
C LYS A 291 9.25 -15.32 -17.93
N GLN A 292 10.19 -14.51 -17.45
CA GLN A 292 10.47 -14.34 -16.02
C GLN A 292 9.42 -13.43 -15.36
N HIS A 293 8.91 -12.45 -16.11
CA HIS A 293 7.95 -11.45 -15.64
C HIS A 293 6.47 -11.80 -15.91
N LEU A 294 6.18 -12.91 -16.61
CA LEU A 294 4.83 -13.25 -17.05
C LEU A 294 3.78 -13.18 -15.95
N MET A 295 4.06 -13.75 -14.77
CA MET A 295 3.11 -13.72 -13.66
C MET A 295 2.87 -12.30 -13.13
N MET A 296 3.90 -11.46 -13.10
CA MET A 296 3.75 -10.06 -12.69
C MET A 296 2.92 -9.27 -13.70
N TYR A 297 3.08 -9.54 -15.01
CA TYR A 297 2.24 -8.92 -16.04
C TYR A 297 0.78 -9.32 -15.91
N LEU A 298 0.51 -10.63 -15.74
CA LEU A 298 -0.84 -11.12 -15.51
C LEU A 298 -1.45 -10.47 -14.27
N LEU A 299 -0.70 -10.38 -13.17
CA LEU A 299 -1.17 -9.74 -11.95
C LEU A 299 -1.47 -8.25 -12.14
N ILE A 300 -0.60 -7.50 -12.84
CA ILE A 300 -0.83 -6.08 -13.16
C ILE A 300 -2.10 -5.93 -14.01
N ILE A 301 -2.26 -6.73 -15.06
CA ILE A 301 -3.44 -6.68 -15.94
C ILE A 301 -4.69 -7.02 -15.13
N THR A 302 -4.67 -8.08 -14.32
CA THR A 302 -5.79 -8.45 -13.46
C THR A 302 -6.15 -7.32 -12.49
N LEU A 303 -5.17 -6.73 -11.80
CA LEU A 303 -5.43 -5.62 -10.89
C LEU A 303 -5.97 -4.39 -11.64
N PHE A 304 -5.41 -4.02 -12.79
CA PHE A 304 -5.97 -2.94 -13.61
C PHE A 304 -7.42 -3.23 -14.02
N THR A 305 -7.74 -4.44 -14.46
CA THR A 305 -9.13 -4.82 -14.77
C THR A 305 -10.03 -4.75 -13.55
N LEU A 306 -9.52 -5.10 -12.36
CA LEU A 306 -10.29 -5.02 -11.12
C LEU A 306 -10.57 -3.59 -10.66
N VAL A 307 -9.77 -2.59 -11.07
CA VAL A 307 -10.08 -1.16 -10.84
C VAL A 307 -11.47 -0.80 -11.39
N PHE A 308 -11.88 -1.40 -12.52
CA PHE A 308 -13.20 -1.17 -13.12
C PHE A 308 -14.35 -1.62 -12.22
N TRP A 309 -14.15 -2.71 -11.47
CA TRP A 309 -15.19 -3.37 -10.67
C TRP A 309 -15.17 -2.93 -9.21
N TYR A 310 -13.99 -2.72 -8.65
CA TYR A 310 -13.77 -2.42 -7.23
C TYR A 310 -13.33 -0.98 -6.96
N GLY A 311 -13.16 -0.17 -8.01
CA GLY A 311 -12.78 1.23 -7.92
C GLY A 311 -11.29 1.47 -7.68
N ASN A 312 -10.97 2.71 -7.32
CA ASN A 312 -9.58 3.19 -7.23
C ASN A 312 -8.79 2.59 -6.06
N THR A 313 -9.45 1.96 -5.07
CA THR A 313 -8.78 1.28 -3.94
C THR A 313 -7.85 0.16 -4.41
N ILE A 314 -8.08 -0.39 -5.61
CA ILE A 314 -7.20 -1.39 -6.22
C ILE A 314 -5.80 -0.83 -6.51
N PHE A 315 -5.65 0.49 -6.69
CA PHE A 315 -4.35 1.11 -6.87
C PHE A 315 -3.42 0.94 -5.67
N PHE A 316 -3.94 0.74 -4.45
CA PHE A 316 -3.13 0.41 -3.27
C PHE A 316 -2.32 -0.88 -3.48
N TYR A 317 -2.92 -1.89 -4.10
CA TYR A 317 -2.30 -3.18 -4.41
C TYR A 317 -1.53 -3.18 -5.72
N LEU A 318 -1.77 -2.19 -6.58
CA LEU A 318 -0.98 -2.01 -7.78
C LEU A 318 0.33 -1.27 -7.48
N LEU A 319 0.33 -0.38 -6.48
CA LEU A 319 1.41 0.55 -6.15
C LEU A 319 2.81 -0.09 -6.13
N TRP A 320 3.02 -1.15 -5.37
CA TRP A 320 4.33 -1.83 -5.25
C TRP A 320 4.81 -2.52 -6.54
N LEU A 321 3.90 -3.08 -7.35
CA LEU A 321 4.20 -3.71 -8.63
C LEU A 321 4.51 -2.62 -9.66
N ALA A 322 3.68 -1.57 -9.69
CA ALA A 322 3.90 -0.41 -10.53
C ALA A 322 5.23 0.25 -10.18
N ALA A 323 5.54 0.45 -8.89
CA ALA A 323 6.80 1.03 -8.45
C ALA A 323 8.03 0.23 -8.89
N TYR A 324 7.97 -1.11 -8.82
CA TYR A 324 9.02 -1.97 -9.35
C TYR A 324 9.30 -1.66 -10.83
N TYR A 325 8.27 -1.62 -11.67
CA TYR A 325 8.44 -1.29 -13.09
C TYR A 325 8.78 0.19 -13.33
N MET A 326 8.25 1.14 -12.57
CA MET A 326 8.65 2.55 -12.64
C MET A 326 10.15 2.72 -12.37
N GLY A 327 10.68 2.00 -11.38
CA GLY A 327 12.11 2.00 -11.08
C GLY A 327 12.95 1.35 -12.18
N LEU A 328 12.46 0.29 -12.84
CA LEU A 328 13.07 -0.25 -14.05
C LEU A 328 13.05 0.79 -15.19
N GLY A 329 11.96 1.54 -15.36
CA GLY A 329 11.87 2.62 -16.33
C GLY A 329 12.89 3.74 -16.07
N LEU A 330 13.04 4.16 -14.81
CA LEU A 330 14.08 5.13 -14.41
C LEU A 330 15.49 4.58 -14.65
N THR A 331 15.72 3.31 -14.36
CA THR A 331 17.00 2.64 -14.60
C THR A 331 17.32 2.57 -16.08
N ALA A 332 16.33 2.24 -16.92
CA ALA A 332 16.45 2.23 -18.38
C ALA A 332 16.81 3.62 -18.90
N LEU A 333 16.07 4.66 -18.53
CA LEU A 333 16.34 6.05 -18.93
C LEU A 333 17.75 6.50 -18.55
N ARG A 334 18.21 6.13 -17.35
CA ARG A 334 19.57 6.40 -16.88
C ARG A 334 20.62 5.64 -17.69
N ASN A 335 20.35 4.41 -18.12
CA ASN A 335 21.34 3.57 -18.79
C ASN A 335 21.34 3.69 -20.31
N LEU A 336 20.37 4.41 -20.90
CA LEU A 336 20.37 4.74 -22.33
C LEU A 336 21.68 5.40 -22.76
N TYR A 337 22.14 5.06 -23.97
CA TYR A 337 23.28 5.70 -24.59
C TYR A 337 22.86 7.05 -25.16
N TRP A 338 23.16 8.12 -24.44
CA TRP A 338 22.88 9.48 -24.88
C TRP A 338 24.12 10.07 -25.53
N ARG A 339 23.98 10.60 -26.76
CA ARG A 339 25.07 11.33 -27.44
C ARG A 339 25.47 12.60 -26.66
N PHE A 340 24.50 13.23 -25.99
CA PHE A 340 24.72 14.44 -25.21
C PHE A 340 24.36 14.20 -23.73
N THR A 341 25.38 14.21 -22.86
CA THR A 341 25.20 14.00 -21.40
C THR A 341 24.33 15.08 -20.76
N LEU A 342 24.34 16.31 -21.30
CA LEU A 342 23.46 17.39 -20.83
C LEU A 342 21.98 17.03 -21.00
N LEU A 343 21.59 16.53 -22.18
CA LEU A 343 20.20 16.14 -22.47
C LEU A 343 19.73 14.98 -21.57
N LYS A 344 20.63 14.04 -21.27
CA LYS A 344 20.37 12.96 -20.31
C LYS A 344 20.04 13.51 -18.93
N ASN A 345 20.89 14.41 -18.42
CA ASN A 345 20.73 14.97 -17.09
C ASN A 345 19.46 15.84 -17.00
N LEU A 346 19.16 16.62 -18.05
CA LEU A 346 17.93 17.41 -18.13
C LEU A 346 16.69 16.51 -18.18
N THR A 347 16.69 15.45 -18.99
CA THR A 347 15.57 14.50 -19.04
C THR A 347 15.33 13.85 -17.67
N LEU A 348 16.39 13.39 -17.01
CA LEU A 348 16.28 12.81 -15.67
C LEU A 348 15.78 13.82 -14.63
N LEU A 349 16.26 15.06 -14.70
CA LEU A 349 15.80 16.15 -13.83
C LEU A 349 14.30 16.42 -14.05
N VAL A 350 13.86 16.55 -15.31
CA VAL A 350 12.44 16.77 -15.65
C VAL A 350 11.57 15.65 -15.12
N VAL A 351 11.99 14.39 -15.24
CA VAL A 351 11.25 13.25 -14.69
C VAL A 351 11.16 13.32 -13.16
N ILE A 352 12.27 13.63 -12.47
CA ILE A 352 12.27 13.77 -11.00
C ILE A 352 11.38 14.93 -10.56
N CYS A 353 11.48 16.08 -11.22
CA CYS A 353 10.61 17.24 -10.98
C CYS A 353 9.15 16.90 -11.25
N GLY A 354 8.86 16.13 -12.29
CA GLY A 354 7.50 15.67 -12.62
C GLY A 354 6.89 14.78 -11.54
N LEU A 355 7.69 13.84 -10.99
CA LEU A 355 7.27 13.04 -9.83
C LEU A 355 6.99 13.92 -8.61
N LEU A 356 7.92 14.82 -8.27
CA LEU A 356 7.77 15.74 -7.13
C LEU A 356 6.56 16.67 -7.30
N PHE A 357 6.33 17.18 -8.51
CA PHE A 357 5.19 18.05 -8.79
C PHE A 357 3.87 17.32 -8.61
N SER A 358 3.77 16.06 -9.07
CA SER A 358 2.59 15.22 -8.84
C SER A 358 2.34 15.02 -7.34
N THR A 359 3.39 14.74 -6.57
CA THR A 359 3.33 14.64 -5.11
C THR A 359 2.81 15.93 -4.47
N ILE A 360 3.42 17.08 -4.79
CA ILE A 360 3.08 18.39 -4.20
C ILE A 360 1.66 18.80 -4.57
N SER A 361 1.28 18.61 -5.84
CA SER A 361 -0.08 18.90 -6.33
C SER A 361 -1.12 18.10 -5.54
N PHE A 362 -0.87 16.80 -5.36
CA PHE A 362 -1.72 15.92 -4.57
C PHE A 362 -1.79 16.32 -3.09
N MET A 363 -0.66 16.66 -2.47
CA MET A 363 -0.61 17.15 -1.09
C MET A 363 -1.45 18.43 -0.92
N ASN A 364 -1.38 19.35 -1.89
CA ASN A 364 -2.19 20.56 -1.86
C ASN A 364 -3.68 20.26 -2.02
N GLN A 365 -4.05 19.39 -2.97
CA GLN A 365 -5.44 18.98 -3.18
C GLN A 365 -6.03 18.32 -1.92
N THR A 366 -5.31 17.37 -1.33
CA THR A 366 -5.73 16.71 -0.10
C THR A 366 -5.78 17.69 1.07
N ALA A 367 -4.85 18.62 1.19
CA ALA A 367 -4.89 19.60 2.27
C ALA A 367 -6.14 20.51 2.23
N GLN A 368 -6.65 20.77 1.03
CA GLN A 368 -7.87 21.55 0.82
C GLN A 368 -9.17 20.70 0.92
N GLY A 369 -9.10 19.38 0.67
CA GLY A 369 -10.26 18.47 0.61
C GLY A 369 -10.90 18.07 1.95
N GLY A 370 -11.00 18.98 2.92
CA GLY A 370 -11.70 18.75 4.20
C GLY A 370 -13.21 19.02 4.13
N ALA A 371 -13.91 18.86 5.25
CA ALA A 371 -15.30 19.30 5.37
C ALA A 371 -15.38 20.79 5.04
N THR A 372 -16.21 21.15 4.06
CA THR A 372 -16.41 22.56 3.71
C THR A 372 -16.96 23.30 4.92
N GLN A 373 -16.71 24.61 4.98
CA GLN A 373 -17.29 25.43 6.04
C GLN A 373 -18.82 25.28 6.09
N ASP A 374 -19.46 25.17 4.93
CA ASP A 374 -20.89 24.87 4.79
C ASP A 374 -21.30 23.54 5.44
N MET A 375 -20.47 22.48 5.35
CA MET A 375 -20.75 21.21 6.04
C MET A 375 -20.64 21.36 7.55
N LYS A 376 -19.67 22.14 8.05
CA LYS A 376 -19.54 22.42 9.49
C LYS A 376 -20.72 23.25 10.00
N GLU A 377 -21.07 24.33 9.31
CA GLU A 377 -22.21 25.18 9.63
C GLU A 377 -23.52 24.40 9.54
N GLY A 378 -23.69 23.55 8.52
CA GLY A 378 -24.83 22.64 8.41
C GLY A 378 -24.93 21.67 9.58
N LEU A 379 -23.80 21.11 10.04
CA LEU A 379 -23.77 20.23 11.21
C LEU A 379 -24.09 20.99 12.50
N GLU A 380 -23.61 22.22 12.67
CA GLU A 380 -23.92 23.08 13.81
C GLU A 380 -25.41 23.43 13.87
N ILE A 381 -26.02 23.75 12.72
CA ILE A 381 -27.48 23.98 12.60
C ILE A 381 -28.25 22.73 12.99
N LEU A 382 -27.83 21.54 12.51
CA LEU A 382 -28.48 20.26 12.81
C LEU A 382 -28.36 19.83 14.27
N GLN A 383 -27.26 20.17 14.94
CA GLN A 383 -27.09 19.92 16.38
C GLN A 383 -27.96 20.86 17.24
N GLY A 384 -28.56 21.88 16.63
CA GLY A 384 -29.30 22.94 17.30
C GLY A 384 -28.41 23.79 18.22
N PRO A 385 -28.91 24.93 18.73
CA PRO A 385 -28.27 25.53 19.89
C PRO A 385 -28.32 24.47 20.99
N ARG A 386 -27.16 23.91 21.38
CA ARG A 386 -27.02 23.17 22.63
C ARG A 386 -27.36 24.15 23.74
N GLY A 387 -28.66 24.29 24.00
CA GLY A 387 -29.18 25.05 25.10
C GLY A 387 -28.49 24.53 26.35
N SER A 388 -27.89 25.46 27.09
CA SER A 388 -27.54 25.30 28.49
C SER A 388 -28.63 24.53 29.22
N ILE A 389 -28.43 23.24 29.43
CA ILE A 389 -29.14 22.45 30.44
C ILE A 389 -28.17 22.26 31.60
#